data_AF-A0A9E5R143-F1
#
_entry.id   AF-A0A9E5R143-F1
#
_cell.length_a   1.000
_cell.length_b   1.000
_cell.length_c   1.000
_cell.angle_alpha   90.00
_cell.angle_beta   90.00
_cell.angle_gamma   90.00
#
_symmetry.space_group_name_H-M   'P 1'
#
loop_
_entity.id
_entity.type
_entity.pdbx_description
1 polymer ?
#
loop_
_entity_poly.entity_id
_entity_poly.type
_entity_poly.pdbx_seq_one_letter_code
_entity_poly.pdbx_strand_id
1 'polypeptide(L)'
;MFALLHFARYVWRVGRIAARNEAFRGLLYLLLITLGLGTLFFSLVEGWSLFDALYFSVITLTTIGYGDFAPQTVAGRAFTIAYIFFGLAIFGAFLALLSELTLEERRQRRQPANPPSEDA
;
A
#
# COMPACT_ATOMS: atom_id res chain seq x y z
N MET A 1 1.39 0.78 28.29
CA MET A 1 2.33 1.78 27.73
C MET A 1 3.51 1.15 26.99
N PHE A 2 4.26 0.21 27.59
CA PHE A 2 5.43 -0.42 26.95
C PHE A 2 5.12 -1.24 25.68
N ALA A 3 4.02 -2.01 25.65
CA ALA A 3 3.64 -2.79 24.46
C ALA A 3 3.38 -1.93 23.20
N LEU A 4 2.76 -0.75 23.39
CA LEU A 4 2.48 0.20 22.31
C LEU A 4 3.79 0.77 21.72
N LEU A 5 4.78 1.05 22.57
CA LEU A 5 6.09 1.55 22.14
C LEU A 5 6.89 0.49 21.38
N HIS A 6 6.81 -0.79 21.79
CA HIS A 6 7.44 -1.89 21.05
C HIS A 6 6.79 -2.10 19.68
N PHE A 7 5.46 -2.04 19.61
CA PHE A 7 4.72 -2.11 18.36
C PHE A 7 5.06 -0.93 17.43
N ALA A 8 5.02 0.30 17.93
CA ALA A 8 5.37 1.49 17.15
C ALA A 8 6.82 1.44 16.66
N ARG A 9 7.77 1.00 17.49
CA ARG A 9 9.17 0.83 17.10
C ARG A 9 9.37 -0.28 16.08
N TYR A 10 8.59 -1.36 16.16
CA TYR A 10 8.60 -2.43 15.17
C TYR A 10 8.10 -1.92 13.81
N VAL A 11 6.93 -1.29 13.78
CA VAL A 11 6.36 -0.68 12.56
C VAL A 11 7.32 0.35 11.96
N TRP A 12 7.92 1.22 12.78
CA TRP A 12 8.88 2.21 12.31
C TRP A 12 10.18 1.58 11.78
N ARG A 13 10.62 0.46 12.35
CA ARG A 13 11.80 -0.28 11.88
C ARG A 13 11.52 -0.92 10.52
N VAL A 14 10.43 -1.70 10.42
CA VAL A 14 10.01 -2.36 9.17
C VAL A 14 9.76 -1.31 8.10
N GLY A 15 9.08 -0.22 8.44
CA GLY A 15 8.82 0.90 7.53
C GLY A 15 10.10 1.56 7.01
N ARG A 16 11.12 1.78 7.86
CA ARG A 16 12.42 2.30 7.41
C ARG A 16 13.19 1.34 6.52
N ILE A 17 13.12 0.04 6.80
CA ILE A 17 13.78 -0.99 5.97
C ILE A 17 13.10 -1.06 4.61
N ALA A 18 11.76 -1.08 4.58
CA ALA A 18 10.98 -1.09 3.35
C ALA A 18 11.21 0.19 2.54
N ALA A 19 11.21 1.36 3.16
CA ALA A 19 11.48 2.63 2.50
C ALA A 19 12.91 2.74 1.93
N ARG A 20 13.83 1.86 2.30
CA ARG A 20 15.17 1.80 1.71
C ARG A 20 15.22 1.02 0.39
N ASN A 21 14.20 0.19 0.12
CA ASN A 21 14.11 -0.58 -1.12
C ASN A 21 13.59 0.32 -2.26
N GLU A 22 14.31 0.36 -3.38
CA GLU A 22 13.99 1.25 -4.50
C GLU A 22 12.67 0.89 -5.17
N ALA A 23 12.37 -0.40 -5.32
CA ALA A 23 11.10 -0.89 -5.87
C ALA A 23 9.93 -0.54 -4.93
N PHE A 24 10.13 -0.63 -3.62
CA PHE A 24 9.11 -0.24 -2.65
C PHE A 24 8.81 1.26 -2.72
N ARG A 25 9.84 2.11 -2.81
CA ARG A 25 9.64 3.55 -3.03
C ARG A 25 8.92 3.81 -4.34
N GLY A 26 9.29 3.14 -5.43
CA GLY A 26 8.64 3.27 -6.73
C GLY A 26 7.15 2.94 -6.68
N LEU A 27 6.81 1.78 -6.11
CA LEU A 27 5.42 1.36 -5.92
C LEU A 27 4.65 2.30 -4.98
N LEU A 28 5.28 2.79 -3.92
CA LEU A 28 4.68 3.77 -3.02
C LEU A 28 4.35 5.08 -3.76
N TYR A 29 5.29 5.62 -4.54
CA TYR A 29 5.04 6.82 -5.34
C TYR A 29 3.94 6.60 -6.39
N LEU A 30 3.94 5.46 -7.08
CA LEU A 30 2.89 5.11 -8.04
C LEU A 30 1.52 4.97 -7.37
N LEU A 31 1.46 4.38 -6.17
CA LEU A 31 0.22 4.27 -5.39
C LEU A 31 -0.28 5.65 -4.96
N LEU A 32 0.59 6.51 -4.46
CA LEU A 32 0.23 7.88 -4.06
C LEU A 32 -0.24 8.72 -5.25
N ILE A 33 0.40 8.60 -6.41
CA ILE A 33 -0.02 9.27 -7.65
C ILE A 33 -1.38 8.74 -8.09
N THR A 34 -1.58 7.42 -8.09
CA THR A 34 -2.86 6.80 -8.44
C THR A 34 -3.97 7.30 -7.52
N LEU A 35 -3.76 7.30 -6.20
CA LEU A 35 -4.72 7.81 -5.22
C LEU A 35 -4.99 9.30 -5.42
N GLY A 36 -3.96 10.12 -5.66
CA GLY A 36 -4.11 11.55 -5.91
C GLY A 36 -4.90 11.84 -7.18
N LEU A 37 -4.61 11.12 -8.28
CA LEU A 37 -5.32 11.24 -9.55
C LEU A 37 -6.79 10.81 -9.41
N GLY A 38 -7.06 9.67 -8.77
CA GLY A 38 -8.42 9.22 -8.49
C GLY A 38 -9.19 10.22 -7.64
N THR A 39 -8.58 10.69 -6.54
CA THR A 39 -9.17 11.69 -5.64
C THR A 39 -9.55 12.97 -6.36
N LEU A 40 -8.63 13.54 -7.15
CA LEU A 40 -8.91 14.76 -7.91
C LEU A 40 -10.00 14.53 -8.96
N PHE A 41 -9.95 13.42 -9.68
CA PHE A 41 -10.95 13.09 -10.69
C PHE A 41 -12.35 12.96 -10.07
N PHE A 42 -12.51 12.15 -9.02
CA PHE A 42 -13.81 11.95 -8.38
C PHE A 42 -14.33 13.22 -7.70
N SER A 43 -13.45 14.02 -7.09
CA SER A 43 -13.87 15.30 -6.52
C SER A 43 -14.40 16.27 -7.58
N LEU A 44 -13.76 16.34 -8.75
CA LEU A 44 -14.17 17.22 -9.84
C LEU A 44 -15.40 16.71 -10.62
N VAL A 45 -15.50 15.39 -10.83
CA VAL A 45 -16.52 14.79 -11.70
C VAL A 45 -17.78 14.41 -10.93
N GLU A 46 -17.64 13.89 -9.71
CA GLU A 46 -18.78 13.49 -8.87
C GLU A 46 -19.17 14.57 -7.84
N GLY A 47 -18.40 15.66 -7.75
CA GLY A 47 -18.68 16.76 -6.82
C GLY A 47 -18.44 16.42 -5.35
N TRP A 48 -17.71 15.34 -5.08
CA TRP A 48 -17.40 14.90 -3.71
C TRP A 48 -16.32 15.78 -3.08
N SER A 49 -16.31 15.85 -1.75
CA SER A 49 -15.20 16.47 -1.03
C SER A 49 -13.90 15.69 -1.34
N LEU A 50 -12.74 16.36 -1.25
CA LEU A 50 -11.45 15.69 -1.44
C LEU A 50 -11.27 14.49 -0.49
N PHE A 51 -11.82 14.59 0.73
CA PHE A 51 -11.72 13.52 1.71
C PHE A 51 -12.58 12.31 1.31
N ASP A 52 -13.82 12.55 0.89
CA ASP A 52 -14.73 11.49 0.43
C ASP A 52 -14.23 10.83 -0.86
N ALA A 53 -13.67 11.62 -1.78
CA ALA A 53 -13.05 11.11 -3.00
C ALA A 53 -11.79 10.27 -2.72
N LEU A 54 -10.97 10.69 -1.75
CA LEU A 54 -9.82 9.92 -1.30
C LEU A 54 -10.27 8.62 -0.61
N TYR A 55 -11.27 8.72 0.25
CA TYR A 55 -11.87 7.58 0.92
C TYR A 55 -12.40 6.56 -0.09
N PHE A 56 -13.21 6.98 -1.06
CA PHE A 56 -13.70 6.13 -2.15
C PHE A 56 -12.54 5.48 -2.92
N SER A 57 -11.52 6.27 -3.27
CA SER A 57 -10.33 5.78 -3.98
C SER A 57 -9.61 4.69 -3.20
N VAL A 58 -9.41 4.88 -1.89
CA VAL A 58 -8.77 3.90 -1.01
C VAL A 58 -9.62 2.64 -0.92
N ILE A 59 -10.89 2.73 -0.52
CA ILE A 59 -11.73 1.54 -0.32
C ILE A 59 -11.95 0.74 -1.61
N THR A 60 -11.88 1.41 -2.77
CA THR A 60 -11.96 0.78 -4.09
C THR A 60 -10.69 0.00 -4.40
N LEU A 61 -9.51 0.61 -4.25
CA LEU A 61 -8.24 -0.07 -4.54
C LEU A 61 -7.91 -1.18 -3.56
N THR A 62 -8.33 -1.04 -2.31
CA THR A 62 -8.19 -2.09 -1.28
C THR A 62 -9.28 -3.15 -1.35
N THR A 63 -10.17 -3.07 -2.36
CA THR A 63 -11.33 -3.96 -2.56
C THR A 63 -12.24 -4.10 -1.34
N ILE A 64 -12.29 -3.08 -0.47
CA ILE A 64 -13.19 -3.06 0.69
C ILE A 64 -14.61 -2.74 0.23
N GLY A 65 -14.77 -1.69 -0.59
CA GLY A 65 -16.02 -1.37 -1.28
C GLY A 65 -17.27 -1.35 -0.40
N TYR A 66 -17.32 -0.49 0.61
CA TYR A 66 -18.48 -0.40 1.53
C TYR A 66 -19.81 -0.08 0.85
N GLY A 67 -19.78 0.55 -0.33
CA GLY A 67 -20.97 0.85 -1.14
C GLY A 67 -21.71 2.12 -0.71
N ASP A 68 -21.13 2.89 0.21
CA ASP A 68 -21.60 4.20 0.66
C ASP A 68 -21.32 5.31 -0.37
N PHE A 69 -20.24 5.18 -1.14
CA PHE A 69 -19.93 6.03 -2.30
C PHE A 69 -19.88 5.19 -3.58
N ALA A 70 -20.54 5.68 -4.63
CA ALA A 70 -20.49 5.09 -5.97
C ALA A 70 -20.65 6.18 -7.03
N PRO A 71 -19.84 6.19 -8.11
CA PRO A 71 -19.95 7.19 -9.16
C PRO A 71 -21.31 7.14 -9.85
N GLN A 72 -21.97 8.28 -9.94
CA GLN A 72 -23.28 8.43 -10.57
C GLN A 72 -23.16 8.93 -12.01
N THR A 73 -22.10 9.65 -12.34
CA THR A 73 -21.89 10.14 -13.70
C THR A 73 -21.37 9.02 -14.62
N VAL A 74 -21.68 9.14 -15.92
CA VAL A 74 -21.16 8.20 -16.94
C VAL A 74 -19.64 8.25 -16.98
N ALA A 75 -19.05 9.45 -16.90
CA ALA A 75 -17.60 9.64 -16.87
C ALA A 75 -16.97 9.02 -15.62
N GLY A 76 -17.59 9.21 -14.45
CA GLY A 76 -17.20 8.59 -13.19
C GLY A 76 -17.16 7.07 -13.25
N ARG A 77 -18.22 6.46 -13.77
CA ARG A 77 -18.30 5.00 -13.93
C ARG A 77 -17.24 4.48 -14.90
N ALA A 78 -17.08 5.11 -16.06
CA ALA A 78 -16.09 4.73 -17.05
C ALA A 78 -14.66 4.84 -16.50
N PHE A 79 -14.36 5.93 -15.79
CA PHE A 79 -13.08 6.11 -15.13
C PHE A 79 -12.85 5.04 -14.06
N THR A 80 -13.84 4.76 -13.20
CA THR A 80 -13.70 3.74 -12.15
C THR A 80 -13.36 2.36 -12.71
N ILE A 81 -13.95 1.97 -13.83
CA ILE A 81 -13.61 0.71 -14.51
C ILE A 81 -12.11 0.68 -14.85
N ALA A 82 -11.61 1.70 -15.53
CA ALA A 82 -10.18 1.79 -15.86
C ALA A 82 -9.29 1.88 -14.61
N TYR A 83 -9.70 2.72 -13.65
CA TYR A 83 -8.99 2.99 -12.40
C TYR A 83 -8.75 1.72 -11.58
N ILE A 84 -9.75 0.83 -11.50
CA ILE A 84 -9.64 -0.45 -10.77
C ILE A 84 -8.56 -1.34 -11.40
N PHE A 85 -8.53 -1.49 -12.74
CA PHE A 85 -7.55 -2.36 -13.40
C PHE A 85 -6.10 -1.98 -13.08
N PHE A 86 -5.78 -0.68 -13.12
CA PHE A 86 -4.43 -0.20 -12.83
C PHE A 86 -4.15 -0.12 -11.33
N GLY A 87 -5.07 0.46 -10.57
CA GLY A 87 -4.87 0.71 -9.14
C GLY A 87 -4.82 -0.58 -8.33
N LEU A 88 -5.63 -1.59 -8.68
CA LEU A 88 -5.59 -2.89 -7.99
C LEU A 88 -4.28 -3.63 -8.25
N ALA A 89 -3.74 -3.57 -9.47
CA ALA A 89 -2.45 -4.16 -9.80
C ALA A 89 -1.31 -3.50 -9.01
N ILE A 90 -1.29 -2.16 -8.94
CA ILE A 90 -0.29 -1.39 -8.18
C ILE A 90 -0.41 -1.71 -6.68
N PHE A 91 -1.62 -1.69 -6.13
CA PHE A 91 -1.85 -1.97 -4.72
C PHE A 91 -1.49 -3.41 -4.35
N GLY A 92 -1.84 -4.39 -5.19
CA GLY A 92 -1.45 -5.79 -5.02
C GLY A 92 0.06 -5.99 -5.04
N ALA A 93 0.76 -5.36 -5.99
CA ALA A 93 2.23 -5.40 -6.05
C ALA A 93 2.87 -4.76 -4.81
N PHE A 94 2.32 -3.65 -4.33
CA PHE A 94 2.76 -2.99 -3.11
C PHE A 94 2.64 -3.92 -1.88
N LEU A 95 1.51 -4.60 -1.72
CA LEU A 95 1.30 -5.56 -0.64
C LEU A 95 2.22 -6.79 -0.73
N ALA A 96 2.44 -7.30 -1.95
CA ALA A 96 3.32 -8.43 -2.18
C ALA A 96 4.77 -8.11 -1.76
N LEU A 97 5.29 -6.97 -2.19
CA LEU A 97 6.65 -6.54 -1.83
C LEU A 97 6.78 -6.25 -0.33
N LEU A 98 5.77 -5.62 0.28
CA LEU A 98 5.76 -5.39 1.72
C LEU A 98 5.81 -6.72 2.51
N SER A 99 5.10 -7.73 2.03
CA SER A 99 5.08 -9.07 2.62
C SER A 99 6.43 -9.77 2.48
N GLU A 100 7.06 -9.70 1.31
CA GLU A 100 8.38 -10.27 1.04
C GLU A 100 9.46 -9.67 1.95
N LEU A 101 9.54 -8.34 2.04
CA LEU A 101 10.48 -7.63 2.92
C LEU A 101 10.31 -8.01 4.40
N THR A 102 9.06 -8.22 4.82
CA THR A 102 8.75 -8.65 6.20
C THR A 102 9.19 -10.10 6.44
N LEU A 103 9.08 -10.97 5.44
CA LEU A 103 9.51 -12.37 5.53
C LEU A 103 11.04 -12.51 5.48
N GLU A 104 11.72 -11.69 4.69
CA GLU A 104 13.18 -11.66 4.61
C GLU A 104 13.82 -11.29 5.96
N GLU A 105 13.29 -10.26 6.64
CA GLU A 105 13.78 -9.89 7.98
C GLU A 105 13.59 -11.04 8.98
N ARG A 106 12.49 -11.80 8.86
CA ARG A 106 12.23 -12.98 9.70
C ARG A 106 13.17 -14.14 9.39
N ARG A 107 13.48 -14.38 8.11
CA ARG A 107 14.42 -15.44 7.69
C ARG A 107 15.84 -15.14 8.17
N GLN A 108 16.31 -13.91 8.00
CA GLN A 108 17.63 -13.50 8.49
C GLN A 108 17.75 -13.62 10.01
N ARG A 109 16.69 -13.31 10.77
CA ARG A 109 16.67 -13.51 12.23
C ARG A 109 16.63 -14.98 12.66
N ARG A 110 16.18 -15.89 11.79
CA ARG A 110 16.00 -17.32 12.11
C ARG A 110 17.19 -18.20 11.69
N GLN A 111 18.12 -17.74 10.87
CA GLN A 111 19.37 -18.46 10.60
C GLN A 111 20.38 -18.15 11.72
N PRO A 112 20.66 -19.09 12.64
CA PRO A 112 21.80 -18.95 13.54
C PRO A 112 23.07 -18.85 12.70
N ALA A 113 24.04 -18.03 13.13
CA ALA A 113 25.36 -17.98 12.51
C ALA A 113 25.89 -19.43 12.38
N ASN A 114 26.37 -19.82 11.19
CA ASN A 114 27.02 -21.10 11.02
C ASN A 114 28.09 -21.23 12.13
N PRO A 115 28.11 -22.34 12.89
CA PRO A 115 29.23 -22.58 13.78
C PRO A 115 30.52 -22.56 12.96
N PRO A 116 31.64 -22.03 13.50
CA PRO A 116 32.91 -22.02 12.80
C PRO A 116 33.21 -23.43 12.31
N SER A 117 33.61 -23.56 11.04
CA SER A 117 34.02 -24.84 10.46
C SER A 117 35.07 -25.46 11.38
N GLU A 118 34.76 -26.63 11.93
CA GLU A 118 35.59 -27.39 12.88
C GLU A 118 36.84 -28.01 12.25
N ASP A 119 37.35 -27.38 11.18
CA ASP A 119 38.51 -27.82 10.41
C ASP A 119 39.64 -26.79 10.56
N ALA A 120 40.33 -26.83 11.71
CA ALA A 120 41.63 -26.19 11.93
C ALA A 120 42.50 -27.04 12.87
#